data_AF-A0A952PC79-F1
#
_entry.id   AF-A0A952PC79-F1
#
_cell.length_a   1.000
_cell.length_b   1.000
_cell.length_c   1.000
_cell.angle_alpha   90.00
_cell.angle_beta   90.00
_cell.angle_gamma   90.00
#
_symmetry.space_group_name_H-M   'P 1'
#
loop_
_entity.id
_entity.type
_entity.pdbx_description
1 polymer ?
#
loop_
_entity_poly.entity_id
_entity_poly.type
_entity_poly.pdbx_seq_one_letter_code
_entity_poly.pdbx_strand_id
1 'polypeptide(L)'
;MDENYSEPIVIEYEGRKFIYKYKNLSILQAELAREAGEFKRDQLEAQPESFKQVLKSRGAHWLPQICSYLFREFKDESLLKFNLDKVETDIEQYFQNLPNEERPKLEESIKDFFTNIGFPQTALLLLQRERKPNLTKTLLPLLQTVLQKNVENNNS
;
A
#
# COMPACT_ATOMS: atom_id res chain seq x y z
N MET A 1 16.18 27.90 6.20
CA MET A 1 15.72 26.63 5.61
C MET A 1 15.19 25.82 6.76
N ASP A 2 13.88 25.80 6.93
CA ASP A 2 13.27 25.07 8.04
C ASP A 2 13.40 23.58 7.76
N GLU A 3 14.27 22.94 8.52
CA GLU A 3 14.37 21.49 8.57
C GLU A 3 13.07 20.98 9.19
N ASN A 4 12.12 20.59 8.35
CA ASN A 4 10.89 19.97 8.78
C ASN A 4 11.24 18.55 9.27
N TYR A 5 11.64 18.45 10.54
CA TYR A 5 11.92 17.18 11.19
C TYR A 5 10.59 16.50 11.51
N SER A 6 10.11 15.61 10.63
CA SER A 6 9.04 14.70 11.05
C SER A 6 9.59 13.78 12.15
N GLU A 7 8.84 13.69 13.24
CA GLU A 7 9.14 12.72 14.30
C GLU A 7 9.01 11.30 13.75
N PRO A 8 9.82 10.34 14.24
CA PRO A 8 9.70 8.96 13.80
C PRO A 8 8.30 8.42 14.13
N ILE A 9 7.67 7.78 13.15
CA ILE A 9 6.39 7.09 13.34
C ILE A 9 6.70 5.71 13.92
N VAL A 10 6.05 5.38 15.03
CA VAL A 10 6.26 4.13 15.77
C VAL A 10 4.97 3.33 15.84
N ILE A 11 5.08 2.07 15.45
CA ILE A 11 4.01 1.07 15.56
C ILE A 11 4.48 -0.02 16.49
N GLU A 12 3.68 -0.32 17.51
CA GLU A 12 3.96 -1.38 18.46
C GLU A 12 2.71 -2.23 18.63
N TYR A 13 2.82 -3.50 18.24
CA TYR A 13 1.72 -4.46 18.24
C TYR A 13 2.28 -5.87 18.39
N GLU A 14 1.61 -6.71 19.18
CA GLU A 14 2.02 -8.11 19.47
C GLU A 14 3.49 -8.26 19.91
N GLY A 15 4.00 -7.31 20.70
CA GLY A 15 5.37 -7.33 21.21
C GLY A 15 6.45 -7.03 20.17
N ARG A 16 6.06 -6.64 18.95
CA ARG A 16 6.96 -6.16 17.90
C ARG A 16 6.85 -4.65 17.77
N LYS A 17 7.99 -4.01 17.54
CA LYS A 17 8.09 -2.56 17.38
C LYS A 17 8.69 -2.26 16.01
N PHE A 18 8.01 -1.44 15.24
CA PHE A 18 8.43 -0.98 13.93
C PHE A 18 8.54 0.53 13.90
N ILE A 19 9.62 1.03 13.31
CA ILE A 19 9.93 2.46 13.22
C ILE A 19 10.05 2.87 11.76
N TYR A 20 9.35 3.94 11.42
CA TYR A 20 9.49 4.67 10.17
C TYR A 20 10.13 6.04 10.44
N LYS A 21 11.12 6.39 9.61
CA LYS A 21 11.68 7.74 9.52
C LYS A 21 12.31 7.90 8.14
N TYR A 22 11.88 8.88 7.35
CA TYR A 22 12.34 9.06 5.97
C TYR A 22 13.87 9.08 5.84
N LYS A 23 14.56 9.86 6.68
CA LYS A 23 16.03 9.98 6.69
C LYS A 23 16.77 8.66 6.98
N ASN A 24 16.07 7.64 7.48
CA ASN A 24 16.64 6.33 7.82
C ASN A 24 16.37 5.27 6.74
N LEU A 25 15.69 5.61 5.65
CA LEU A 25 15.43 4.67 4.56
C LEU A 25 16.71 4.41 3.76
N SER A 26 16.96 3.15 3.40
CA SER A 26 17.95 2.84 2.37
C SER A 26 17.39 3.20 0.98
N ILE A 27 18.28 3.36 0.00
CA ILE A 27 17.88 3.59 -1.41
C ILE A 27 16.93 2.48 -1.87
N LEU A 28 17.26 1.21 -1.59
CA LEU A 28 16.44 0.07 -1.96
C LEU A 28 15.02 0.12 -1.35
N GLN A 29 14.90 0.49 -0.07
CA GLN A 29 13.59 0.65 0.57
C GLN A 29 12.74 1.72 -0.14
N ALA A 30 13.37 2.86 -0.43
CA ALA A 30 12.70 3.96 -1.11
C ALA A 30 12.29 3.59 -2.54
N GLU A 31 13.14 2.87 -3.29
CA GLU A 31 12.83 2.42 -4.63
C GLU A 31 11.65 1.44 -4.66
N LEU A 32 11.67 0.43 -3.78
CA LEU A 32 10.58 -0.55 -3.69
C LEU A 32 9.26 0.08 -3.26
N ALA A 33 9.28 0.96 -2.25
CA ALA A 33 8.09 1.68 -1.81
C ALA A 33 7.54 2.61 -2.90
N ARG A 34 8.42 3.30 -3.64
CA ARG A 34 8.04 4.16 -4.77
C ARG A 34 7.41 3.34 -5.89
N GLU A 35 8.05 2.26 -6.33
CA GLU A 35 7.56 1.39 -7.40
C GLU A 35 6.20 0.79 -7.05
N ALA A 36 6.03 0.29 -5.83
CA ALA A 36 4.75 -0.24 -5.36
C ALA A 36 3.64 0.83 -5.36
N GLY A 37 3.94 2.05 -4.91
CA GLY A 37 2.97 3.15 -4.93
C GLY A 37 2.65 3.70 -6.32
N GLU A 38 3.64 3.78 -7.22
CA GLU A 38 3.41 4.15 -8.62
C GLU A 38 2.58 3.09 -9.34
N PHE A 39 2.93 1.81 -9.18
CA PHE A 39 2.14 0.72 -9.74
C PHE A 39 0.69 0.77 -9.25
N LYS A 40 0.48 1.03 -7.95
CA LYS A 40 -0.88 1.17 -7.41
C LYS A 40 -1.59 2.41 -7.96
N ARG A 41 -0.91 3.55 -8.08
CA ARG A 41 -1.46 4.77 -8.70
C ARG A 41 -1.91 4.49 -10.13
N ASP A 42 -1.05 3.89 -10.93
CA ASP A 42 -1.32 3.58 -12.34
C ASP A 42 -2.50 2.59 -12.46
N GLN A 43 -2.58 1.60 -11.55
CA GLN A 43 -3.76 0.73 -11.43
C GLN A 43 -5.03 1.46 -11.01
N LEU A 44 -4.95 2.49 -10.16
CA LEU A 44 -6.11 3.28 -9.78
C LEU A 44 -6.59 4.14 -10.95
N GLU A 45 -5.69 4.62 -11.80
CA GLU A 45 -6.02 5.43 -12.97
C GLU A 45 -6.56 4.59 -14.14
N ALA A 46 -6.09 3.34 -14.29
CA ALA A 46 -6.61 2.39 -15.28
C ALA A 46 -7.94 1.74 -14.81
N GLN A 47 -8.98 1.77 -15.64
CA GLN A 47 -10.19 0.98 -15.35
C GLN A 47 -9.89 -0.52 -15.52
N PRO A 48 -10.30 -1.38 -14.56
CA PRO A 48 -10.12 -2.82 -14.72
C PRO A 48 -10.99 -3.35 -15.85
N GLU A 49 -10.37 -4.01 -16.83
CA GLU A 49 -11.05 -4.60 -18.00
C GLU A 49 -11.62 -6.00 -17.72
N SER A 50 -11.25 -6.62 -16.59
CA SER A 50 -11.74 -7.95 -16.20
C SER A 50 -11.75 -8.19 -14.69
N PHE A 51 -12.63 -9.08 -14.23
CA PHE A 51 -12.66 -9.57 -12.84
C PHE A 51 -11.32 -10.19 -12.39
N LYS A 52 -10.60 -10.84 -13.31
CA LYS A 52 -9.28 -11.43 -13.05
C LYS A 52 -8.22 -10.36 -12.75
N GLN A 53 -8.30 -9.18 -13.37
CA GLN A 53 -7.42 -8.03 -13.07
C GLN A 53 -7.76 -7.41 -11.71
N VAL A 54 -9.04 -7.35 -11.34
CA VAL A 54 -9.47 -6.92 -9.99
C VAL A 54 -8.89 -7.85 -8.91
N LEU A 55 -8.98 -9.16 -9.11
CA LEU A 55 -8.42 -10.16 -8.17
C LEU A 55 -6.88 -10.18 -8.15
N LYS A 56 -6.22 -10.03 -9.32
CA LYS A 56 -4.75 -9.96 -9.43
C LYS A 56 -4.15 -8.67 -8.88
N SER A 57 -4.91 -7.59 -8.75
CA SER A 57 -4.44 -6.30 -8.24
C SER A 57 -3.98 -6.31 -6.77
N ARG A 58 -4.07 -7.47 -6.08
CA ARG A 58 -3.99 -7.59 -4.62
C ARG A 58 -4.94 -6.63 -3.87
N GLY A 59 -5.94 -6.05 -4.55
CA GLY A 59 -6.98 -5.22 -3.97
C GLY A 59 -6.48 -4.24 -2.90
N ALA A 60 -6.97 -4.44 -1.67
CA ALA A 60 -6.85 -3.59 -0.49
C ALA A 60 -5.51 -3.70 0.28
N HIS A 61 -4.55 -4.51 -0.16
CA HIS A 61 -3.32 -4.79 0.61
C HIS A 61 -2.11 -3.94 0.21
N TRP A 62 -2.29 -2.94 -0.65
CA TRP A 62 -1.22 -2.04 -1.08
C TRP A 62 -0.62 -1.26 0.11
N LEU A 63 -1.45 -0.86 1.09
CA LEU A 63 -0.99 -0.09 2.24
C LEU A 63 -0.03 -0.92 3.12
N PRO A 64 -0.40 -2.14 3.58
CA PRO A 64 0.54 -3.03 4.24
C PRO A 64 1.82 -3.32 3.45
N GLN A 65 1.72 -3.48 2.13
CA GLN A 65 2.88 -3.74 1.26
C GLN A 65 3.84 -2.54 1.21
N ILE A 66 3.35 -1.32 1.02
CA ILE A 66 4.24 -0.16 1.02
C ILE A 66 4.83 0.06 2.42
N CYS A 67 4.03 -0.09 3.47
CA CYS A 67 4.50 0.04 4.84
C CYS A 67 5.56 -1.02 5.21
N SER A 68 5.49 -2.24 4.68
CA SER A 68 6.51 -3.27 4.94
C SER A 68 7.87 -2.91 4.33
N TYR A 69 7.92 -2.11 3.25
CA TYR A 69 9.17 -1.53 2.74
C TYR A 69 9.66 -0.34 3.55
N LEU A 70 8.75 0.49 4.08
CA LEU A 70 9.08 1.74 4.77
C LEU A 70 9.55 1.53 6.22
N PHE A 71 8.94 0.60 6.94
CA PHE A 71 9.23 0.38 8.35
C PHE A 71 10.38 -0.60 8.56
N ARG A 72 11.14 -0.40 9.63
CA ARG A 72 12.14 -1.37 10.09
C ARG A 72 11.85 -1.78 11.52
N GLU A 73 12.02 -3.06 11.80
CA GLU A 73 11.83 -3.62 13.13
C GLU A 73 12.92 -3.09 14.07
N PHE A 74 12.51 -2.64 15.25
CA PHE A 74 13.39 -2.21 16.33
C PHE A 74 13.41 -3.29 17.39
N LYS A 75 14.58 -3.88 17.60
CA LYS A 75 14.80 -4.99 18.51
C LYS A 75 16.18 -4.89 19.14
N ASP A 76 16.29 -5.28 20.41
CA ASP A 76 17.56 -5.28 21.15
C ASP A 76 18.26 -3.90 21.07
N GLU A 77 17.48 -2.84 21.31
CA GLU A 77 17.90 -1.43 21.28
C GLU A 77 18.41 -0.92 19.92
N SER A 78 18.23 -1.69 18.85
CA SER A 78 18.75 -1.38 17.52
C SER A 78 17.68 -1.51 16.44
N LEU A 79 17.82 -0.70 15.40
CA LEU A 79 16.99 -0.82 14.20
C LEU A 79 17.59 -1.90 13.30
N LEU A 80 16.85 -2.98 13.07
CA LEU A 80 17.31 -4.09 12.25
C LEU A 80 17.60 -3.61 10.81
N LYS A 81 18.53 -4.31 10.15
CA LYS A 81 18.82 -4.06 8.73
C LYS A 81 17.63 -4.50 7.89
N PHE A 82 17.37 -3.75 6.83
CA PHE A 82 16.37 -4.13 5.84
C PHE A 82 16.72 -5.49 5.22
N ASN A 83 15.73 -6.39 5.16
CA ASN A 83 15.86 -7.73 4.61
C ASN A 83 14.61 -8.02 3.77
N LEU A 84 14.79 -8.13 2.44
CA LEU A 84 13.69 -8.29 1.50
C LEU A 84 12.93 -9.59 1.70
N ASP A 85 13.63 -10.70 1.96
CA ASP A 85 13.00 -12.02 2.18
C ASP A 85 12.06 -11.99 3.37
N LYS A 86 12.43 -11.27 4.45
CA LYS A 86 11.56 -11.07 5.62
C LYS A 86 10.38 -10.16 5.34
N VAL A 87 10.56 -9.18 4.45
CA VAL A 87 9.51 -8.24 4.09
C VAL A 87 8.33 -8.96 3.45
N GLU A 88 8.62 -9.82 2.47
CA GLU A 88 7.59 -10.52 1.69
C GLU A 88 6.94 -11.68 2.46
N THR A 89 7.62 -12.24 3.47
CA THR A 89 7.16 -13.44 4.18
C THR A 89 6.52 -13.16 5.55
N ASP A 90 7.01 -12.16 6.29
CA ASP A 90 6.63 -11.92 7.70
C ASP A 90 6.13 -10.49 7.91
N ILE A 91 6.91 -9.49 7.49
CA ILE A 91 6.60 -8.09 7.82
C ILE A 91 5.33 -7.61 7.11
N GLU A 92 5.11 -7.98 5.84
CA GLU A 92 3.85 -7.66 5.15
C GLU A 92 2.65 -8.26 5.91
N GLN A 93 2.74 -9.51 6.37
CA GLN A 93 1.67 -10.16 7.14
C GLN A 93 1.41 -9.44 8.46
N TYR A 94 2.46 -9.00 9.15
CA TYR A 94 2.34 -8.18 10.35
C TYR A 94 1.52 -6.92 10.09
N PHE A 95 1.86 -6.15 9.04
CA PHE A 95 1.12 -4.93 8.68
C PHE A 95 -0.31 -5.20 8.20
N GLN A 96 -0.58 -6.38 7.62
CA GLN A 96 -1.93 -6.78 7.23
C GLN A 96 -2.83 -7.08 8.46
N ASN A 97 -2.23 -7.55 9.55
CA ASN A 97 -2.94 -7.95 10.77
C ASN A 97 -3.02 -6.85 11.84
N LEU A 98 -2.50 -5.64 11.55
CA LEU A 98 -2.57 -4.53 12.48
C LEU A 98 -4.03 -4.12 12.76
N PRO A 99 -4.31 -3.69 14.00
CA PRO A 99 -5.62 -3.18 14.36
C PRO A 99 -5.89 -1.84 13.64
N ASN A 100 -7.16 -1.54 13.36
CA ASN A 100 -7.55 -0.37 12.54
C ASN A 100 -7.10 0.97 13.15
N GLU A 101 -6.87 1.01 14.45
CA GLU A 101 -6.36 2.14 15.23
C GLU A 101 -4.96 2.58 14.77
N GLU A 102 -4.16 1.67 14.21
CA GLU A 102 -2.82 1.98 13.69
C GLU A 102 -2.84 2.51 12.26
N ARG A 103 -3.98 2.39 11.55
CA ARG A 103 -4.13 2.82 10.16
C ARG A 103 -3.76 4.30 9.92
N PRO A 104 -4.13 5.27 10.78
CA PRO A 104 -3.72 6.67 10.59
C PRO A 104 -2.20 6.85 10.54
N LYS A 105 -1.45 6.09 11.34
CA LYS A 105 0.03 6.14 11.32
C LYS A 105 0.60 5.56 10.03
N LEU A 106 -0.02 4.50 9.50
CA LEU A 106 0.34 3.95 8.19
C LEU A 106 0.11 4.97 7.08
N GLU A 107 -1.08 5.57 7.04
CA GLU A 107 -1.44 6.61 6.06
C GLU A 107 -0.52 7.84 6.16
N GLU A 108 -0.15 8.25 7.38
CA GLU A 108 0.80 9.33 7.63
C GLU A 108 2.20 8.98 7.10
N SER A 109 2.67 7.75 7.29
CA SER A 109 3.97 7.30 6.76
C SER A 109 4.02 7.31 5.23
N ILE A 110 2.92 6.94 4.57
CA ILE A 110 2.79 7.05 3.10
C ILE A 110 2.84 8.52 2.67
N LYS A 111 2.08 9.38 3.35
CA LYS A 111 2.04 10.80 3.06
C LYS A 111 3.42 11.45 3.23
N ASP A 112 4.10 11.18 4.35
CA ASP A 112 5.44 11.69 4.62
C ASP A 112 6.42 11.20 3.56
N PHE A 113 6.43 9.90 3.26
CA PHE A 113 7.34 9.32 2.27
C PHE A 113 7.19 9.98 0.89
N PHE A 114 5.98 9.95 0.31
CA PHE A 114 5.74 10.50 -1.02
C PHE A 114 5.93 12.02 -1.09
N THR A 115 5.70 12.74 0.00
CA THR A 115 6.01 14.17 0.07
C THR A 115 7.53 14.41 0.02
N ASN A 116 8.30 13.65 0.81
CA ASN A 116 9.75 13.83 0.89
C ASN A 116 10.50 13.40 -0.38
N ILE A 117 9.97 12.43 -1.15
CA ILE A 117 10.53 12.05 -2.46
C ILE A 117 10.05 12.93 -3.62
N GLY A 118 9.22 13.96 -3.37
CA GLY A 118 8.77 14.90 -4.41
C GLY A 118 7.54 14.44 -5.21
N PHE A 119 6.80 13.44 -4.73
CA PHE A 119 5.60 12.88 -5.37
C PHE A 119 4.33 13.02 -4.50
N PRO A 120 4.01 14.20 -3.93
CA PRO A 120 2.88 14.36 -3.00
C PRO A 120 1.52 14.01 -3.63
N GLN A 121 1.37 14.15 -4.95
CA GLN A 121 0.15 13.77 -5.67
C GLN A 121 -0.09 12.25 -5.64
N THR A 122 0.97 11.43 -5.67
CA THR A 122 0.85 9.98 -5.52
C THR A 122 0.26 9.63 -4.16
N ALA A 123 0.76 10.25 -3.08
CA ALA A 123 0.21 10.08 -1.74
C ALA A 123 -1.28 10.46 -1.67
N LEU A 124 -1.65 11.61 -2.25
CA LEU A 124 -3.05 12.05 -2.29
C LEU A 124 -3.95 11.06 -3.01
N LEU A 125 -3.55 10.58 -4.19
CA LEU A 125 -4.35 9.63 -4.98
C LEU A 125 -4.53 8.29 -4.25
N LEU A 126 -3.47 7.76 -3.65
CA LEU A 126 -3.50 6.52 -2.89
C LEU A 126 -4.45 6.64 -1.69
N LEU A 127 -4.36 7.72 -0.91
CA LEU A 127 -5.14 7.92 0.31
C LEU A 127 -6.59 8.36 0.07
N GLN A 128 -6.88 9.10 -1.00
CA GLN A 128 -8.24 9.57 -1.31
C GLN A 128 -9.16 8.45 -1.79
N ARG A 129 -8.66 7.51 -2.60
CA ARG A 129 -9.50 6.49 -3.24
C ARG A 129 -9.78 5.27 -2.36
N GLU A 130 -9.08 5.09 -1.24
CA GLU A 130 -9.51 4.13 -0.21
C GLU A 130 -10.85 4.49 0.42
N ARG A 131 -11.26 5.77 0.37
CA ARG A 131 -12.52 6.24 0.96
C ARG A 131 -13.78 5.89 0.17
N LYS A 132 -13.67 5.22 -1.00
CA LYS A 132 -14.71 4.43 -1.72
C LYS A 132 -14.39 4.38 -3.23
N PRO A 133 -13.99 3.25 -3.80
CA PRO A 133 -14.65 2.76 -4.99
C PRO A 133 -15.96 2.17 -4.52
N ASN A 134 -17.08 2.68 -5.03
CA ASN A 134 -18.37 2.04 -4.84
C ASN A 134 -18.26 0.70 -5.58
N LEU A 135 -17.78 -0.35 -4.89
CA LEU A 135 -17.42 -1.65 -5.46
C LEU A 135 -18.56 -2.16 -6.35
N THR A 136 -19.79 -1.90 -5.91
CA THR A 136 -21.04 -2.14 -6.64
C THR A 136 -21.10 -1.44 -7.99
N LYS A 137 -20.69 -0.16 -8.11
CA LYS A 137 -20.67 0.58 -9.39
C LYS A 137 -19.63 0.06 -10.38
N THR A 138 -18.54 -0.54 -9.90
CA THR A 138 -17.49 -1.12 -10.77
C THR A 138 -17.76 -2.58 -11.11
N LEU A 139 -18.34 -3.35 -10.17
CA LEU A 139 -18.63 -4.78 -10.34
C LEU A 139 -19.92 -5.04 -11.12
N LEU A 140 -20.96 -4.21 -10.97
CA LEU A 140 -22.23 -4.39 -11.69
C LEU A 140 -22.07 -4.38 -13.22
N PRO A 141 -21.36 -3.40 -13.82
CA PRO A 141 -21.15 -3.38 -15.26
C PRO A 141 -20.34 -4.60 -15.73
N LEU A 142 -19.29 -4.98 -14.99
CA LEU A 142 -18.47 -6.14 -15.33
C LEU A 142 -19.26 -7.46 -15.25
N LEU A 143 -20.16 -7.61 -14.27
CA LEU A 143 -21.08 -8.75 -14.17
C LEU A 143 -22.04 -8.78 -15.36
N GLN A 144 -22.61 -7.64 -15.73
CA GLN A 144 -23.51 -7.53 -16.88
C GLN A 144 -22.80 -7.93 -18.19
N THR A 145 -21.56 -7.48 -18.41
CA THR A 145 -20.78 -7.85 -19.60
C THR A 145 -20.46 -9.34 -19.65
N VAL A 146 -20.14 -9.97 -18.52
CA VAL A 146 -19.88 -11.42 -18.46
C VAL A 146 -21.16 -12.23 -18.71
N LEU A 147 -22.29 -11.82 -18.13
CA LEU A 147 -23.58 -12.46 -18.36
C LEU A 147 -24.01 -12.34 -19.82
N GLN A 148 -23.84 -11.17 -20.44
CA GLN A 148 -24.16 -10.97 -21.87
C GLN A 148 -23.31 -11.84 -22.79
N LYS A 149 -21.99 -11.89 -22.57
CA LYS A 149 -21.10 -12.77 -23.36
C LYS A 149 -21.44 -14.26 -23.24
N ASN A 150 -21.86 -14.71 -22.06
CA ASN A 150 -22.28 -16.11 -21.87
C ASN A 150 -23.62 -16.42 -22.54
N VAL A 151 -24.52 -15.43 -22.66
CA VAL A 151 -25.79 -15.59 -23.38
C VAL A 151 -25.56 -15.62 -24.90
N GLU A 152 -24.64 -14.82 -25.43
CA GLU A 152 -24.28 -14.83 -26.85
C GLU A 152 -23.61 -16.15 -27.28
N ASN A 153 -22.73 -16.70 -26.43
CA ASN A 153 -22.04 -17.97 -26.69
C ASN A 153 -22.94 -19.22 -26.56
N ASN A 154 -24.07 -19.14 -25.85
CA ASN A 154 -25.04 -20.25 -25.75
C ASN A 154 -26.08 -20.25 -26.88
N ASN A 155 -26.14 -19.19 -27.68
CA ASN A 155 -27.04 -19.04 -28.82
C ASN A 155 -26.33 -19.10 -30.18
N SER A 156 -25.04 -19.48 -30.19
CA SER A 156 -24.23 -19.78 -31.38
C SER A 156 -23.90 -21.26 -31.44
#